data_AF-A0AA43TS01-F1
#
_entry.id   AF-A0AA43TS01-F1
#
_cell.length_a   1.000
_cell.length_b   1.000
_cell.length_c   1.000
_cell.angle_alpha   90.00
_cell.angle_beta   90.00
_cell.angle_gamma   90.00
#
_symmetry.space_group_name_H-M   'P 1'
#
loop_
_entity.id
_entity.type
_entity.pdbx_description
1 polymer ?
#
loop_
_entity_poly.entity_id
_entity_poly.type
_entity_poly.pdbx_seq_one_letter_code
_entity_poly.pdbx_strand_id
1 'polypeptide(L)'
;MKFLKNPVYLILILVLLFEALVYTGFCFKQFRYISDEEKIRIAIEYVLKENRETVLEYKEKATFYPFNTVDEFLAHKPISCEASNTLRGGLDWIEKISGNLSSYVILEFMGIYKGMPKKAHRLIAITNCGIAWNPLD
;
A
#
# COMPACT_ATOMS: atom_id res chain seq x y z
N MET A 1 12.44 37.97 -18.27
CA MET A 1 13.01 37.37 -17.04
C MET A 1 12.86 38.23 -15.76
N LYS A 2 11.85 39.11 -15.62
CA LYS A 2 11.61 39.85 -14.36
C LYS A 2 10.81 39.05 -13.31
N PHE A 3 10.11 37.99 -13.72
CA PHE A 3 9.30 37.13 -12.85
C PHE A 3 10.13 36.36 -11.79
N LEU A 4 11.35 35.96 -12.11
CA LEU A 4 12.22 35.20 -11.19
C LEU A 4 12.88 36.04 -10.08
N LYS A 5 12.73 37.37 -10.10
CA LYS A 5 13.33 38.25 -9.08
C LYS A 5 12.47 38.42 -7.82
N ASN A 6 11.18 38.05 -7.87
CA ASN A 6 10.32 38.15 -6.70
C ASN A 6 10.35 36.81 -5.94
N PRO A 7 10.80 36.80 -4.68
CA PRO A 7 10.94 35.58 -3.88
C PRO A 7 9.62 34.81 -3.72
N VAL A 8 8.47 35.49 -3.83
CA VAL A 8 7.15 34.83 -3.78
C VAL A 8 6.97 33.81 -4.90
N TYR A 9 7.38 34.12 -6.13
CA TYR A 9 7.25 33.16 -7.24
C TYR A 9 8.19 31.96 -7.07
N LEU A 10 9.38 32.17 -6.51
CA LEU A 10 10.30 31.07 -6.22
C LEU A 10 9.71 30.13 -5.17
N ILE A 11 9.12 30.67 -4.09
CA ILE A 11 8.46 29.86 -3.05
C ILE A 11 7.29 29.08 -3.65
N LEU A 12 6.46 29.72 -4.48
CA LEU A 12 5.33 29.05 -5.13
C LEU A 12 5.80 27.90 -6.04
N ILE A 13 6.88 28.08 -6.79
CA ILE A 13 7.45 27.01 -7.62
C ILE A 13 7.94 25.85 -6.75
N LEU A 14 8.62 26.14 -5.63
CA LEU A 14 9.10 25.09 -4.71
C LEU A 14 7.96 24.32 -4.07
N VAL A 15 6.88 25.00 -3.66
CA VAL A 15 5.67 24.35 -3.13
C VAL A 15 5.04 23.47 -4.20
N LEU A 16 4.87 23.97 -5.43
CA LEU A 16 4.31 23.18 -6.53
C LEU A 16 5.17 21.94 -6.85
N LEU A 17 6.49 22.06 -6.84
CA LEU A 17 7.39 20.93 -7.05
C LEU A 17 7.30 19.92 -5.89
N PHE A 18 7.22 20.41 -4.65
CA PHE A 18 7.05 19.56 -3.48
C PHE A 18 5.75 18.76 -3.56
N GLU A 19 4.62 19.44 -3.78
CA GLU A 19 3.30 18.81 -3.92
C GLU A 19 3.26 17.82 -5.10
N ALA A 20 3.89 18.14 -6.23
CA ALA A 20 3.98 17.21 -7.36
C ALA A 20 4.79 15.95 -7.03
N LEU A 21 5.88 16.09 -6.29
CA LEU A 21 6.67 14.95 -5.82
C LEU A 21 5.87 14.09 -4.83
N VAL A 22 5.17 14.71 -3.87
CA VAL A 22 4.29 13.97 -2.95
C VAL A 22 3.19 13.25 -3.72
N TYR A 23 2.48 13.94 -4.62
CA TYR A 23 1.39 13.37 -5.41
C TYR A 23 1.82 12.19 -6.30
N THR A 24 3.05 12.23 -6.82
CA THR A 24 3.61 11.15 -7.64
C THR A 24 4.14 9.97 -6.83
N GLY A 25 4.12 10.04 -5.49
CA GLY A 25 4.52 8.94 -4.63
C GLY A 25 5.93 9.03 -4.06
N PHE A 26 6.60 10.18 -4.14
CA PHE A 26 7.97 10.33 -3.63
C PHE A 26 8.00 10.32 -2.10
N CYS A 27 8.88 9.51 -1.50
CA CYS A 27 9.13 9.52 -0.07
C CYS A 27 10.27 10.47 0.26
N PHE A 28 9.97 11.64 0.84
CA PHE A 28 10.99 12.59 1.28
C PHE A 28 11.86 12.06 2.43
N LYS A 29 11.31 11.20 3.31
CA LYS A 29 12.06 10.60 4.43
C LYS A 29 13.18 9.67 3.95
N GLN A 30 12.98 8.99 2.82
CA GLN A 30 13.93 8.02 2.24
C GLN A 30 14.59 8.53 0.96
N PHE A 31 14.17 9.71 0.49
CA PHE A 31 14.63 10.35 -0.74
C PHE A 31 14.56 9.46 -1.99
N ARG A 32 13.48 8.70 -2.14
CA ARG A 32 13.26 7.78 -3.26
C ARG A 32 11.78 7.49 -3.52
N TYR A 33 11.50 6.91 -4.68
CA TYR A 33 10.24 6.24 -4.96
C TYR A 33 10.31 4.79 -4.48
N ILE A 34 9.19 4.27 -3.97
CA ILE A 34 9.04 2.85 -3.64
C ILE A 34 8.52 2.13 -4.88
N SER A 35 9.22 1.06 -5.27
CA SER A 35 8.84 0.25 -6.44
C SER A 35 7.57 -0.54 -6.17
N ASP A 36 6.81 -0.89 -7.21
CA ASP A 36 5.59 -1.68 -7.04
C ASP A 36 5.88 -3.08 -6.46
N GLU A 37 7.02 -3.69 -6.80
CA GLU A 37 7.48 -4.94 -6.17
C GLU A 37 7.62 -4.76 -4.66
N GLU A 38 8.28 -3.69 -4.22
CA GLU A 38 8.47 -3.40 -2.80
C GLU A 38 7.14 -3.13 -2.09
N LYS A 39 6.23 -2.39 -2.72
CA LYS A 39 4.87 -2.17 -2.17
C LYS A 39 4.11 -3.49 -2.01
N ILE A 40 4.21 -4.39 -2.98
CA ILE A 40 3.59 -5.72 -2.90
C ILE A 40 4.16 -6.52 -1.72
N ARG A 41 5.49 -6.53 -1.55
CA ARG A 41 6.14 -7.22 -0.43
C ARG A 41 5.69 -6.66 0.92
N ILE A 42 5.61 -5.33 1.05
CA ILE A 42 5.10 -4.64 2.24
C ILE A 42 3.64 -5.04 2.52
N ALA A 43 2.78 -5.08 1.49
CA ALA A 43 1.38 -5.47 1.63
C ALA A 43 1.23 -6.93 2.09
N ILE A 44 2.03 -7.84 1.55
CA ILE A 44 2.03 -9.25 1.96
C ILE A 44 2.47 -9.36 3.42
N GLU A 45 3.56 -8.69 3.81
CA GLU A 45 4.04 -8.71 5.19
C GLU A 45 2.97 -8.21 6.17
N TYR A 46 2.28 -7.13 5.82
CA TYR A 46 1.15 -6.59 6.58
C TYR A 46 0.03 -7.62 6.74
N VAL A 47 -0.42 -8.24 5.64
CA VAL A 47 -1.50 -9.25 5.66
C VAL A 47 -1.12 -10.48 6.48
N LEU A 48 0.13 -10.96 6.38
CA LEU A 48 0.58 -12.11 7.16
C LEU A 48 0.65 -11.77 8.66
N LYS A 49 1.08 -10.56 9.02
CA LYS A 49 1.08 -10.10 10.41
C LYS A 49 -0.34 -10.00 10.97
N GLU A 50 -1.23 -9.31 10.26
CA GLU A 50 -2.65 -9.16 10.61
C GLU A 50 -3.34 -10.53 10.75
N ASN A 51 -3.00 -11.48 9.87
CA ASN A 51 -3.53 -12.84 9.94
C ASN A 51 -3.11 -13.57 11.22
N ARG A 52 -1.85 -13.46 11.63
CA ARG A 52 -1.37 -14.07 12.88
C ARG A 52 -2.12 -13.52 14.08
N GLU A 53 -2.29 -12.20 14.13
CA GLU A 53 -3.05 -11.54 15.20
C GLU A 53 -4.51 -12.00 15.20
N THR A 54 -5.16 -12.02 14.03
CA THR A 54 -6.55 -12.48 13.86
C THR A 54 -6.74 -13.95 14.26
N VAL A 55 -5.80 -14.84 13.89
CA VAL A 55 -5.86 -16.26 14.23
C VAL A 55 -5.69 -16.48 15.73
N LEU A 56 -4.81 -15.71 16.37
CA LEU A 56 -4.61 -15.77 17.83
C LEU A 56 -5.88 -15.32 18.59
N GLU A 57 -6.56 -14.27 18.12
CA GLU A 57 -7.74 -13.71 18.77
C GLU A 57 -9.02 -14.50 18.49
N TYR A 58 -9.28 -14.86 17.22
CA TYR A 58 -10.57 -15.37 16.78
C TYR A 58 -10.59 -16.87 16.46
N LYS A 59 -9.44 -17.57 16.52
CA LYS A 59 -9.24 -19.02 16.29
C LYS A 59 -10.14 -19.59 15.18
N GLU A 60 -11.26 -20.21 15.55
CA GLU A 60 -12.18 -20.93 14.66
C GLU A 60 -12.95 -20.05 13.66
N LYS A 61 -12.98 -18.73 13.89
CA LYS A 61 -13.61 -17.76 12.98
C LYS A 61 -12.61 -17.15 11.97
N ALA A 62 -11.31 -17.32 12.20
CA ALA A 62 -10.29 -16.77 11.32
C ALA A 62 -10.09 -17.64 10.07
N THR A 63 -9.75 -16.99 8.96
CA THR A 63 -9.18 -17.71 7.80
C THR A 63 -7.69 -17.83 8.04
N PHE A 64 -7.13 -19.03 8.03
CA PHE A 64 -5.71 -19.27 8.22
C PHE A 64 -4.95 -19.16 6.90
N TYR A 65 -3.82 -18.48 6.89
CA TYR A 65 -2.92 -18.40 5.74
C TYR A 65 -1.71 -19.30 5.97
N PRO A 66 -1.43 -20.28 5.10
CA PRO A 66 -0.37 -21.26 5.32
C PRO A 66 1.04 -20.73 5.01
N PHE A 67 1.26 -19.42 5.12
CA PHE A 67 2.51 -18.76 4.75
C PHE A 67 3.08 -18.01 5.94
N ASN A 68 4.37 -18.20 6.20
CA ASN A 68 5.08 -17.52 7.28
C ASN A 68 5.94 -16.36 6.79
N THR A 69 6.27 -16.35 5.50
CA THR A 69 7.14 -15.33 4.92
C THR A 69 6.57 -14.81 3.61
N VAL A 70 7.02 -13.63 3.20
CA VAL A 70 6.69 -13.04 1.90
C VAL A 70 7.14 -13.95 0.76
N ASP A 71 8.33 -14.55 0.87
CA ASP A 71 8.88 -15.43 -0.16
C ASP A 71 8.08 -16.73 -0.28
N GLU A 72 7.63 -17.32 0.83
CA GLU A 72 6.71 -18.46 0.81
C GLU A 72 5.38 -18.12 0.14
N PHE A 73 4.82 -16.94 0.44
CA PHE A 73 3.58 -16.47 -0.18
C PHE A 73 3.73 -16.35 -1.70
N LEU A 74 4.81 -15.71 -2.16
CA LEU A 74 5.08 -15.52 -3.60
C LEU A 74 5.38 -16.85 -4.30
N ALA A 75 6.09 -17.78 -3.65
CA ALA A 75 6.39 -19.10 -4.20
C ALA A 75 5.12 -19.94 -4.48
N HIS A 76 4.04 -19.70 -3.74
CA HIS A 76 2.75 -20.37 -3.94
C HIS A 76 1.92 -19.79 -5.09
N LYS A 77 2.45 -18.82 -5.84
CA LYS A 77 1.79 -18.23 -7.02
C LYS A 77 0.37 -17.74 -6.70
N PRO A 78 0.24 -16.64 -5.94
CA PRO A 78 -1.05 -16.03 -5.65
C PRO A 78 -1.81 -15.75 -6.95
N ILE A 79 -3.14 -15.77 -6.86
CA ILE A 79 -4.05 -15.55 -8.01
C ILE A 79 -3.82 -14.17 -8.61
N SER A 80 -3.60 -13.15 -7.77
CA SER A 80 -3.24 -11.80 -8.20
C SER A 80 -2.38 -11.11 -7.13
N CYS A 81 -1.43 -10.30 -7.60
CA CYS A 81 -0.56 -9.42 -6.82
C CYS A 81 -0.28 -8.17 -7.65
N GLU A 82 -1.11 -7.15 -7.48
CA GLU A 82 -1.10 -5.99 -8.36
C GLU A 82 -1.13 -4.69 -7.55
N ALA A 83 -0.25 -3.76 -7.89
CA ALA A 83 -0.32 -2.39 -7.41
C ALA A 83 -1.29 -1.60 -8.30
N SER A 84 -2.26 -0.92 -7.70
CA SER A 84 -3.24 -0.07 -8.38
C SER A 84 -3.20 1.34 -7.82
N ASN A 85 -3.20 2.34 -8.71
CA ASN A 85 -3.20 3.74 -8.32
C ASN A 85 -4.58 4.29 -7.98
N THR A 86 -5.64 3.49 -8.12
CA THR A 86 -7.03 3.93 -7.92
C THR A 86 -7.84 2.84 -7.24
N LEU A 87 -8.62 3.25 -6.23
CA LEU A 87 -9.77 2.48 -5.76
C LEU A 87 -11.00 2.88 -6.58
N ARG A 88 -11.99 1.98 -6.69
CA ARG A 88 -13.27 2.31 -7.35
C ARG A 88 -14.09 3.24 -6.44
N GLY A 89 -13.76 4.54 -6.47
CA GLY A 89 -14.51 5.65 -5.86
C GLY A 89 -13.88 6.26 -4.61
N GLY A 90 -13.78 7.60 -4.54
CA GLY A 90 -13.43 8.34 -3.32
C GLY A 90 -12.41 9.49 -3.46
N LEU A 91 -12.16 10.17 -2.34
CA LEU A 91 -11.23 11.30 -2.15
C LEU A 91 -9.74 10.88 -2.14
N ASP A 92 -9.36 9.84 -2.90
CA ASP A 92 -7.99 9.30 -2.98
C ASP A 92 -6.94 10.39 -3.28
N TRP A 93 -7.33 11.44 -4.01
CA TRP A 93 -6.47 12.56 -4.34
C TRP A 93 -6.02 13.36 -3.11
N ILE A 94 -6.83 13.44 -2.05
CA ILE A 94 -6.45 14.12 -0.80
C ILE A 94 -5.34 13.34 -0.11
N GLU A 95 -5.53 12.02 0.03
CA GLU A 95 -4.52 11.14 0.64
C GLU A 95 -3.22 11.07 -0.17
N LYS A 96 -3.30 11.26 -1.50
CA LYS A 96 -2.11 11.37 -2.37
C LYS A 96 -1.35 12.66 -2.15
N ILE A 97 -2.04 13.79 -1.98
CA ILE A 97 -1.40 15.09 -1.73
C ILE A 97 -0.81 15.15 -0.32
N SER A 98 -1.41 14.47 0.67
CA SER A 98 -0.81 14.35 2.01
C SER A 98 0.33 13.31 2.09
N GLY A 99 0.51 12.49 1.05
CA GLY A 99 1.49 11.40 1.00
C GLY A 99 1.10 10.15 1.79
N ASN A 100 -0.13 10.11 2.31
CA ASN A 100 -0.72 8.97 3.03
C ASN A 100 -1.15 7.83 2.09
N LEU A 101 -1.25 8.11 0.80
CA LEU A 101 -1.56 7.11 -0.22
C LEU A 101 -0.64 7.29 -1.43
N SER A 102 0.18 6.28 -1.70
CA SER A 102 0.91 6.12 -2.96
C SER A 102 0.06 5.28 -3.93
N SER A 103 -0.27 4.07 -3.50
CA SER A 103 -1.08 3.14 -4.27
C SER A 103 -1.73 2.11 -3.35
N TYR A 104 -2.69 1.39 -3.90
CA TYR A 104 -3.26 0.20 -3.32
C TYR A 104 -2.51 -1.03 -3.83
N VAL A 105 -2.49 -2.09 -3.05
CA VAL A 105 -2.06 -3.42 -3.47
C VAL A 105 -3.23 -4.37 -3.29
N ILE A 106 -3.58 -5.05 -4.38
CA ILE A 106 -4.60 -6.09 -4.41
C ILE A 106 -3.88 -7.43 -4.35
N LEU A 107 -4.24 -8.24 -3.35
CA LEU A 107 -3.76 -9.60 -3.16
C LEU A 107 -4.95 -10.55 -3.24
N GLU A 108 -4.89 -11.50 -4.17
CA GLU A 108 -5.84 -12.61 -4.26
C GLU A 108 -5.13 -13.94 -4.11
N PHE A 109 -5.59 -14.78 -3.19
CA PHE A 109 -4.94 -16.06 -2.89
C PHE A 109 -5.90 -17.01 -2.18
N MET A 110 -5.46 -18.25 -1.95
CA MET A 110 -6.23 -19.28 -1.23
C MET A 110 -5.78 -19.36 0.23
N GLY A 111 -6.70 -19.12 1.16
CA GLY A 111 -6.54 -19.42 2.57
C GLY A 111 -7.33 -20.67 2.97
N ILE A 112 -7.31 -21.01 4.27
CA ILE A 112 -8.02 -22.16 4.83
C ILE A 112 -9.03 -21.64 5.86
N TYR A 113 -10.31 -21.96 5.68
CA TYR A 113 -11.37 -21.64 6.64
C TYR A 113 -12.15 -22.91 6.95
N LYS A 114 -12.21 -23.29 8.24
CA LYS A 114 -12.86 -24.54 8.70
C LYS A 114 -12.41 -25.78 7.91
N GLY A 115 -11.10 -25.87 7.64
CA GLY A 115 -10.50 -26.98 6.90
C GLY A 115 -10.77 -26.97 5.39
N MET A 116 -11.48 -25.97 4.86
CA MET A 116 -11.78 -25.85 3.44
C MET A 116 -10.99 -24.70 2.79
N PRO A 117 -10.53 -24.87 1.54
CA PRO A 117 -9.89 -23.80 0.80
C PRO A 117 -10.89 -22.66 0.55
N LYS A 118 -10.51 -21.43 0.89
CA LYS A 118 -11.34 -20.23 0.73
C LYS A 118 -10.53 -19.14 0.05
N LYS A 119 -11.08 -18.56 -1.02
CA LYS A 119 -10.47 -17.41 -1.68
C LYS A 119 -10.45 -16.22 -0.71
N ALA A 120 -9.27 -15.66 -0.50
CA ALA A 120 -9.05 -14.42 0.22
C ALA A 120 -8.79 -13.31 -0.81
N HIS A 121 -9.44 -12.17 -0.59
CA HIS A 121 -9.20 -10.94 -1.33
C HIS A 121 -8.81 -9.89 -0.29
N ARG A 122 -7.63 -9.31 -0.45
CA ARG A 122 -7.08 -8.28 0.44
C ARG A 122 -6.71 -7.06 -0.39
N LEU A 123 -7.13 -5.90 0.10
CA LEU A 123 -6.81 -4.61 -0.47
C LEU A 123 -6.06 -3.83 0.59
N ILE A 124 -4.80 -3.50 0.32
CA ILE A 124 -3.94 -2.80 1.27
C ILE A 124 -3.54 -1.46 0.68
N ALA A 125 -3.71 -0.38 1.43
CA ALA A 125 -3.21 0.94 1.07
C ALA A 125 -1.75 1.09 1.52
N ILE A 126 -0.92 1.70 0.67
CA ILE A 126 0.51 1.92 0.93
C ILE A 126 0.80 3.42 0.85
N THR A 127 1.40 3.99 1.89
CA THR A 127 1.87 5.39 1.88
C THR A 127 3.09 5.57 0.97
N ASN A 128 3.45 6.82 0.65
CA ASN A 128 4.67 7.11 -0.14
C ASN A 128 5.94 6.50 0.49
N CYS A 129 5.96 6.37 1.82
CA CYS A 129 7.11 5.87 2.58
C CYS A 129 6.96 4.42 3.04
N GLY A 130 6.02 3.65 2.48
CA GLY A 130 5.99 2.19 2.63
C GLY A 130 5.30 1.72 3.91
N ILE A 131 4.38 2.52 4.45
CA ILE A 131 3.53 2.09 5.57
C ILE A 131 2.25 1.52 4.97
N ALA A 132 1.91 0.29 5.36
CA ALA A 132 0.69 -0.38 4.99
C ALA A 132 -0.43 -0.16 6.00
N TRP A 133 -1.66 -0.05 5.50
CA TRP A 133 -2.88 0.02 6.30
C TRP A 133 -4.07 -0.55 5.51
N ASN A 134 -5.09 -1.04 6.21
CA ASN A 134 -6.34 -1.48 5.60
C ASN A 134 -7.24 -0.26 5.37
N PRO A 135 -7.62 0.07 4.13
CA PRO A 135 -8.49 1.22 3.85
C PRO A 135 -9.96 1.03 4.23
N LEU A 136 -10.33 -0.14 4.77
CA LEU A 136 -11.67 -0.49 5.21
C LEU A 136 -11.80 -0.64 6.73
N ASP A 137 -10.71 -0.48 7.48
CA ASP A 137 -10.73 -0.39 8.95
C ASP A 137 -11.17 1.00 9.41
#